data_AF-A0A9P6HSB4-F1
#
_entry.id   AF-A0A9P6HSB4-F1
#
_cell.length_a   1.000
_cell.length_b   1.000
_cell.length_c   1.000
_cell.angle_alpha   90.00
_cell.angle_beta   90.00
_cell.angle_gamma   90.00
#
_symmetry.space_group_name_H-M   'P 1'
#
loop_
_entity.id
_entity.type
_entity.pdbx_description
1 polymer ?
#
loop_
_entity_poly.entity_id
_entity_poly.type
_entity_poly.pdbx_seq_one_letter_code
_entity_poly.pdbx_strand_id
1 'polypeptide(L)'
;MSAPRAIIQILITGTQIFGKALYAAGTQAVKNAKQRPEALGADVAGVGKATSGSVTDKLTREHRLTLDEAHLILNTKKEDQLERVLTNYEHLFKQNSPPETTTPAKPVAGKRAQAKYHSHYLQSKVVRARERIEAEHKLQSTISEQGPSSTLESAPPNP
;
A
#
# COMPACT_ATOMS: atom_id res chain seq x y z
N MET A 1 41.47 -37.18 -24.45
CA MET A 1 40.16 -37.16 -23.77
C MET A 1 39.06 -37.24 -24.83
N SER A 2 38.25 -38.30 -24.85
CA SER A 2 37.21 -38.48 -25.88
C SER A 2 36.08 -37.47 -25.66
N ALA A 3 35.83 -36.57 -26.62
CA ALA A 3 34.88 -35.47 -26.54
C ALA A 3 33.45 -35.86 -26.05
N PRO A 4 32.88 -37.02 -26.42
CA PRO A 4 31.57 -37.46 -25.91
C PRO A 4 31.53 -37.65 -24.39
N ARG A 5 32.61 -38.16 -23.78
CA ARG A 5 32.66 -38.37 -22.32
C ARG A 5 32.73 -37.05 -21.55
N ALA A 6 33.45 -36.07 -22.09
CA ALA A 6 33.53 -34.73 -21.50
C ALA A 6 32.17 -34.02 -21.52
N ILE A 7 31.43 -34.13 -22.64
CA ILE A 7 30.08 -33.54 -22.78
C ILE A 7 29.12 -34.15 -21.75
N ILE A 8 29.12 -35.48 -21.61
CA ILE A 8 28.27 -36.18 -20.64
C ILE A 8 28.61 -35.74 -19.20
N GLN A 9 29.89 -35.59 -18.88
CA GLN A 9 30.34 -35.17 -17.55
C GLN A 9 29.93 -33.73 -17.23
N ILE A 10 30.01 -32.82 -18.21
CA ILE A 10 29.54 -31.43 -18.07
C ILE A 10 28.02 -31.39 -17.86
N LEU A 11 27.26 -32.22 -18.60
CA LEU A 11 25.81 -32.32 -18.45
C LEU A 11 25.41 -32.79 -17.04
N ILE A 12 26.04 -33.85 -16.54
CA ILE A 12 25.75 -34.40 -15.20
C ILE A 12 26.14 -33.39 -14.11
N THR A 13 27.30 -32.77 -14.23
CA THR A 13 27.78 -31.80 -13.23
C THR A 13 26.93 -30.52 -13.26
N GLY A 14 26.60 -30.02 -14.45
CA GLY A 14 25.80 -28.82 -14.64
C GLY A 14 24.38 -28.99 -14.09
N THR A 15 23.73 -30.12 -14.35
CA THR A 15 22.38 -30.42 -13.82
C THR A 15 22.36 -30.55 -12.29
N GLN A 16 23.38 -31.16 -11.69
CA GLN A 16 23.49 -31.26 -10.23
C GLN A 16 23.66 -29.90 -9.54
N ILE A 17 24.50 -29.02 -10.10
CA ILE A 17 24.74 -27.68 -9.55
C ILE A 17 23.47 -26.82 -9.71
N PHE A 18 22.86 -26.87 -10.89
CA PHE A 18 21.63 -26.12 -11.18
C PHE A 18 20.47 -26.55 -10.28
N GLY A 19 20.26 -27.85 -10.08
CA GLY A 19 19.22 -28.37 -9.20
C GLY A 19 19.40 -27.95 -7.73
N LYS A 20 20.63 -27.99 -7.22
CA LYS A 20 20.95 -27.53 -5.85
C LYS A 20 20.70 -26.03 -5.68
N ALA A 21 21.08 -25.22 -6.67
CA ALA A 21 20.84 -23.78 -6.64
C ALA A 21 19.35 -23.43 -6.67
N LEU A 22 18.57 -24.08 -7.55
CA LEU A 22 17.13 -23.86 -7.64
C LEU A 22 16.39 -24.27 -6.35
N TYR A 23 16.80 -25.38 -5.72
CA TYR A 23 16.26 -25.81 -4.43
C TYR A 23 16.60 -24.82 -3.30
N ALA A 24 17.86 -24.36 -3.22
CA ALA A 24 18.27 -23.37 -2.23
C ALA A 24 17.51 -22.03 -2.42
N ALA A 25 17.39 -21.55 -3.66
CA ALA A 25 16.61 -20.36 -3.97
C ALA A 25 15.11 -20.55 -3.69
N GLY A 26 14.55 -21.72 -4.01
CA GLY A 26 13.15 -22.06 -3.74
C GLY A 26 12.85 -22.11 -2.24
N THR A 27 13.72 -22.71 -1.44
CA THR A 27 13.57 -22.72 0.03
C THR A 27 13.70 -21.32 0.63
N GLN A 28 14.59 -20.48 0.12
CA GLN A 28 14.68 -19.06 0.50
C GLN A 28 13.42 -18.29 0.09
N ALA A 29 12.89 -18.51 -1.12
CA ALA A 29 11.66 -17.89 -1.57
C ALA A 29 10.46 -18.30 -0.69
N VAL A 30 10.37 -19.58 -0.30
CA VAL A 30 9.32 -20.06 0.63
C VAL A 30 9.50 -19.49 2.03
N LYS A 31 10.72 -19.40 2.55
CA LYS A 31 10.98 -18.75 3.86
C LYS A 31 10.62 -17.27 3.82
N ASN A 32 11.03 -16.57 2.77
CA ASN A 32 10.68 -15.17 2.55
C ASN A 32 9.18 -14.98 2.31
N ALA A 33 8.49 -15.94 1.68
CA ALA A 33 7.04 -15.91 1.47
C ALA A 33 6.24 -16.26 2.74
N LYS A 34 6.77 -17.10 3.62
CA LYS A 34 6.21 -17.34 4.96
C LYS A 34 6.46 -16.16 5.91
N GLN A 35 7.55 -15.44 5.68
CA GLN A 35 7.87 -14.18 6.35
C GLN A 35 7.32 -12.96 5.60
N ARG A 36 6.67 -13.14 4.44
CA ARG A 36 5.90 -12.06 3.83
C ARG A 36 4.77 -11.79 4.82
N PRO A 37 4.57 -10.52 5.22
CA PRO A 37 3.36 -10.19 5.95
C PRO A 37 2.18 -10.73 5.14
N GLU A 38 1.27 -11.40 5.83
CA GLU A 38 0.01 -12.02 5.38
C GLU A 38 -0.90 -11.01 4.63
N ALA A 39 -0.43 -10.43 3.55
CA ALA A 39 -1.00 -9.23 2.89
C ALA A 39 -1.52 -9.52 1.48
N LEU A 40 -1.59 -10.79 1.07
CA LEU A 40 -2.02 -11.19 -0.28
C LEU A 40 -3.23 -12.12 -0.29
N GLY A 41 -3.77 -12.51 0.88
CA GLY A 41 -4.93 -13.39 0.98
C GLY A 41 -6.00 -12.78 1.87
N ALA A 42 -7.01 -12.15 1.26
CA ALA A 42 -8.27 -11.68 1.85
C ALA A 42 -8.22 -10.59 2.94
N ASP A 43 -7.12 -10.45 3.68
CA ASP A 43 -6.95 -9.33 4.60
C ASP A 43 -6.45 -8.13 3.81
N VAL A 44 -7.33 -7.15 3.66
CA VAL A 44 -6.98 -5.85 3.08
C VAL A 44 -5.88 -5.30 3.98
N ALA A 45 -4.63 -5.41 3.55
CA ALA A 45 -3.70 -4.34 3.78
C ALA A 45 -3.41 -4.11 5.30
N GLY A 46 -3.16 -5.19 6.06
CA GLY A 46 -2.90 -5.14 7.51
C GLY A 46 -4.11 -4.86 8.42
N VAL A 47 -5.31 -4.65 7.86
CA VAL A 47 -6.53 -4.30 8.62
C VAL A 47 -6.96 -5.40 9.59
N GLY A 48 -6.81 -6.67 9.25
CA GLY A 48 -7.10 -7.77 10.17
C GLY A 48 -6.14 -7.87 11.35
N LYS A 49 -5.05 -7.08 11.37
CA LYS A 49 -4.17 -6.92 12.53
C LYS A 49 -4.51 -5.70 13.38
N ALA A 50 -5.41 -4.83 12.92
CA ALA A 50 -5.92 -3.67 13.67
C ALA A 50 -6.99 -4.06 14.71
N THR A 51 -6.68 -5.06 15.53
CA THR A 51 -7.57 -5.59 16.57
C THR A 51 -7.45 -4.84 17.89
N SER A 52 -6.53 -3.89 18.02
CA SER A 52 -6.37 -3.12 19.24
C SER A 52 -7.49 -2.08 19.40
N GLY A 53 -7.68 -1.64 20.64
CA GLY A 53 -8.51 -0.50 20.98
C GLY A 53 -7.90 0.87 20.63
N SER A 54 -6.65 0.89 20.13
CA SER A 54 -5.94 2.09 19.72
C SER A 54 -6.74 2.91 18.69
N VAL A 55 -6.59 4.23 18.76
CA VAL A 55 -7.24 5.15 17.82
C VAL A 55 -6.75 4.91 16.38
N THR A 56 -5.45 4.60 16.21
CA THR A 56 -4.86 4.25 14.91
C THR A 56 -5.49 2.99 14.30
N ASP A 57 -5.84 2.02 15.14
CA ASP A 57 -6.48 0.77 14.72
C ASP A 57 -7.94 1.01 14.34
N LYS A 58 -8.65 1.86 15.10
CA LYS A 58 -10.01 2.29 14.75
C LYS A 58 -10.05 2.91 13.36
N LEU A 59 -9.15 3.87 13.07
CA LEU A 59 -9.05 4.49 11.74
C LEU A 59 -8.69 3.48 10.64
N THR A 60 -7.81 2.53 10.93
CA THR A 60 -7.43 1.49 9.97
C THR A 60 -8.62 0.59 9.61
N ARG A 61 -9.47 0.25 10.57
CA ARG A 61 -10.71 -0.51 10.32
C ARG A 61 -11.77 0.30 9.58
N GLU A 62 -11.89 1.59 9.89
CA GLU A 62 -12.85 2.51 9.26
C GLU A 62 -12.55 2.68 7.76
N HIS A 63 -11.31 3.06 7.42
CA HIS A 63 -10.92 3.28 6.03
C HIS A 63 -10.55 1.98 5.30
N ARG A 64 -10.44 0.85 6.02
CA ARG A 64 -9.92 -0.44 5.53
C ARG A 64 -8.59 -0.25 4.77
N LEU A 65 -7.70 0.52 5.38
CA LEU A 65 -6.40 0.90 4.84
C LEU A 65 -5.49 1.34 5.99
N THR A 66 -4.26 0.86 6.01
CA THR A 66 -3.26 1.34 6.99
C THR A 66 -2.71 2.71 6.60
N LEU A 67 -2.12 3.42 7.56
CA LEU A 67 -1.50 4.73 7.30
C LEU A 67 -0.33 4.61 6.30
N ASP A 68 0.48 3.55 6.43
CA ASP A 68 1.63 3.31 5.56
C ASP A 68 1.20 3.10 4.10
N GLU A 69 0.11 2.38 3.90
CA GLU A 69 -0.46 2.17 2.56
C GLU A 69 -1.10 3.42 1.99
N ALA A 70 -1.70 4.26 2.83
CA ALA A 70 -2.23 5.55 2.38
C ALA A 70 -1.12 6.43 1.80
N HIS A 71 0.02 6.49 2.48
CA HIS A 71 1.21 7.19 1.98
C HIS A 71 1.79 6.55 0.72
N LEU A 72 1.80 5.21 0.64
CA LEU A 72 2.24 4.49 -0.55
C LEU A 72 1.34 4.76 -1.76
N ILE A 73 0.01 4.75 -1.58
CA ILE A 73 -0.97 5.03 -2.65
C ILE A 73 -0.83 6.46 -3.18
N LEU A 74 -0.66 7.43 -2.28
CA LEU A 74 -0.51 8.84 -2.66
C LEU A 74 0.93 9.24 -2.99
N ASN A 75 1.88 8.32 -2.93
CA ASN A 75 3.30 8.56 -3.15
C ASN A 75 3.82 9.75 -2.31
N THR A 76 3.49 9.73 -1.02
CA THR A 76 3.93 10.71 -0.02
C THR A 76 4.65 10.02 1.13
N LYS A 77 5.34 10.82 1.94
CA LYS A 77 5.99 10.37 3.18
C LYS A 77 5.19 10.81 4.40
N LYS A 78 5.48 10.23 5.57
CA LYS A 78 4.77 10.54 6.82
C LYS A 78 4.99 11.97 7.29
N GLU A 79 6.16 12.51 6.95
CA GLU A 79 6.61 13.87 7.24
C GLU A 79 6.13 14.91 6.21
N ASP A 80 5.47 14.49 5.13
CA ASP A 80 4.98 15.43 4.11
C ASP A 80 3.81 16.27 4.66
N GLN A 81 3.79 17.55 4.30
CA GLN A 81 2.70 18.45 4.64
C GLN A 81 1.40 18.04 3.94
N LEU A 82 0.26 18.33 4.58
CA LEU A 82 -1.07 17.98 4.08
C LEU A 82 -1.34 18.54 2.67
N GLU A 83 -0.80 19.71 2.33
CA GLU A 83 -0.92 20.33 1.00
C GLU A 83 -0.35 19.45 -0.12
N ARG A 84 0.79 18.79 0.14
CA ARG A 84 1.42 17.86 -0.81
C ARG A 84 0.58 16.61 -1.01
N VAL A 85 -0.04 16.11 0.06
CA VAL A 85 -0.98 14.99 0.03
C VAL A 85 -2.19 15.32 -0.86
N LEU A 86 -2.77 16.52 -0.70
CA LEU A 86 -3.89 16.99 -1.50
C LEU A 86 -3.53 17.14 -2.97
N THR A 87 -2.36 17.73 -3.27
CA THR A 87 -1.86 17.88 -4.64
C THR A 87 -1.71 16.52 -5.34
N ASN A 88 -1.09 15.55 -4.67
CA ASN A 88 -0.91 14.21 -5.21
C ASN A 88 -2.25 13.48 -5.37
N TYR A 89 -3.17 13.66 -4.41
CA TYR A 89 -4.52 13.14 -4.48
C TYR A 89 -5.26 13.66 -5.71
N GLU A 90 -5.28 14.97 -5.96
CA GLU A 90 -5.97 15.56 -7.11
C GLU A 90 -5.42 15.02 -8.43
N HIS A 91 -4.09 14.94 -8.52
CA HIS A 91 -3.42 14.41 -9.70
C HIS A 91 -3.78 12.94 -9.96
N LEU A 92 -3.67 12.07 -8.96
CA LEU A 92 -3.97 10.65 -9.08
C LEU A 92 -5.47 10.40 -9.29
N PHE A 93 -6.34 11.17 -8.63
CA PHE A 93 -7.78 11.07 -8.80
C PHE A 93 -8.16 11.41 -10.25
N LYS A 94 -7.67 12.53 -10.78
CA LYS A 94 -7.92 12.96 -12.16
C LYS A 94 -7.43 11.95 -13.20
N GLN A 95 -6.25 11.35 -12.98
CA GLN A 95 -5.70 10.33 -13.88
C GLN A 95 -6.54 9.04 -13.91
N ASN A 96 -7.19 8.69 -12.80
CA ASN A 96 -8.00 7.47 -12.67
C ASN A 96 -9.50 7.71 -12.85
N SER A 97 -9.93 8.96 -13.05
CA SER A 97 -11.33 9.30 -13.30
C SER A 97 -11.85 8.67 -14.60
N PRO A 98 -13.16 8.37 -14.67
CA PRO A 98 -13.80 7.94 -15.89
C PRO A 98 -13.47 8.90 -17.05
N PRO A 99 -13.25 8.39 -18.27
CA PRO A 99 -13.15 9.25 -19.44
C PRO A 99 -14.43 10.08 -19.53
N GLU A 100 -14.28 11.39 -19.67
CA GLU A 100 -15.40 12.30 -19.89
C GLU A 100 -16.21 11.79 -21.10
N THR A 101 -17.42 11.29 -20.86
CA THR A 101 -18.34 10.76 -21.87
C THR A 101 -18.97 11.87 -22.73
N THR A 102 -18.50 13.11 -22.60
CA THR A 102 -19.02 14.25 -23.33
C THR A 102 -18.30 14.36 -24.68
N THR A 103 -19.02 13.87 -25.69
CA THR A 103 -18.79 13.88 -27.14
C THR A 103 -18.15 12.60 -27.70
N PRO A 104 -18.83 11.87 -28.59
CA PRO A 104 -18.15 10.96 -29.51
C PRO A 104 -17.27 11.84 -30.39
N ALA A 105 -16.02 12.06 -29.97
CA ALA A 105 -15.04 12.70 -30.81
C ALA A 105 -14.93 11.86 -32.07
N LYS A 106 -15.43 12.42 -33.18
CA LYS A 106 -15.28 11.88 -34.53
C LYS A 106 -13.83 11.40 -34.66
N PRO A 107 -13.56 10.13 -35.00
CA PRO A 107 -12.21 9.61 -35.03
C PRO A 107 -11.40 10.48 -36.01
N VAL A 108 -10.46 11.25 -35.46
CA VAL A 108 -9.55 12.05 -36.27
C VAL A 108 -8.58 11.06 -36.90
N ALA A 109 -8.68 10.88 -38.22
CA ALA A 109 -7.85 9.94 -38.97
C ALA A 109 -6.36 10.19 -38.67
N GLY A 110 -5.67 9.18 -38.14
CA GLY A 110 -4.21 9.20 -37.94
C GLY A 110 -3.71 9.28 -36.49
N LYS A 111 -4.56 9.50 -35.48
CA LYS A 111 -4.17 9.38 -34.06
C LYS A 111 -4.91 8.22 -33.40
N ARG A 112 -4.20 7.18 -32.96
CA ARG A 112 -4.77 6.16 -32.08
C ARG A 112 -5.27 6.85 -30.81
N ALA A 113 -6.59 6.86 -30.61
CA ALA A 113 -7.16 7.29 -29.34
C ALA A 113 -6.56 6.40 -28.24
N GLN A 114 -5.79 7.01 -27.34
CA GLN A 114 -5.36 6.30 -26.13
C GLN A 114 -6.61 6.07 -25.30
N ALA A 115 -7.05 4.80 -25.22
CA ALA A 115 -8.14 4.44 -24.34
C ALA A 115 -7.74 4.84 -22.91
N LYS A 116 -8.45 5.83 -22.34
CA LYS A 116 -8.31 6.13 -20.92
C LYS A 116 -8.95 4.99 -20.15
N TYR A 117 -8.11 4.14 -19.56
CA TYR A 117 -8.56 3.11 -18.64
C TYR A 117 -8.89 3.76 -17.31
N HIS A 118 -10.13 3.60 -16.84
CA HIS A 118 -10.55 4.02 -15.52
C HIS A 118 -10.87 2.80 -14.67
N SER A 119 -10.56 2.88 -13.38
CA SER A 119 -10.91 1.84 -12.42
C SER A 119 -11.54 2.49 -11.20
N HIS A 120 -12.82 2.19 -10.98
CA HIS A 120 -13.55 2.65 -9.80
C HIS A 120 -12.85 2.18 -8.50
N TYR A 121 -12.24 0.99 -8.52
CA TYR A 121 -11.49 0.48 -7.38
C TYR A 121 -10.26 1.35 -7.06
N LEU A 122 -9.47 1.70 -8.08
CA LEU A 122 -8.29 2.56 -7.91
C LEU A 122 -8.69 3.95 -7.43
N GLN A 123 -9.74 4.52 -8.01
CA GLN A 123 -10.29 5.81 -7.57
C GLN A 123 -10.75 5.75 -6.10
N SER A 124 -11.49 4.70 -5.73
CA SER A 124 -11.93 4.47 -4.35
C SER A 124 -10.75 4.34 -3.38
N LYS A 125 -9.64 3.71 -3.80
CA LYS A 125 -8.43 3.58 -2.98
C LYS A 125 -7.71 4.91 -2.78
N VAL A 126 -7.64 5.74 -3.82
CA VAL A 126 -7.06 7.09 -3.75
C VAL A 126 -7.86 7.98 -2.79
N VAL A 127 -9.19 7.93 -2.85
CA VAL A 127 -10.07 8.67 -1.93
C VAL A 127 -9.87 8.23 -0.49
N ARG A 128 -9.91 6.91 -0.22
CA ARG A 128 -9.72 6.38 1.14
C ARG A 128 -8.33 6.69 1.71
N ALA A 129 -7.30 6.69 0.86
CA ALA A 129 -5.95 7.04 1.28
C ALA A 129 -5.89 8.50 1.78
N ARG A 130 -6.52 9.42 1.05
CA ARG A 130 -6.61 10.82 1.48
C ARG A 130 -7.35 10.95 2.81
N GLU A 131 -8.54 10.37 2.92
CA GLU A 131 -9.35 10.43 4.14
C GLU A 131 -8.60 9.85 5.35
N ARG A 132 -7.88 8.74 5.18
CA ARG A 132 -7.09 8.12 6.24
C ARG A 132 -5.96 9.03 6.74
N ILE A 133 -5.28 9.76 5.85
CA ILE A 133 -4.20 10.70 6.22
C ILE A 133 -4.80 11.97 6.86
N GLU A 134 -5.89 12.50 6.32
CA GLU A 134 -6.61 13.64 6.90
C GLU A 134 -7.09 13.33 8.33
N ALA A 135 -7.62 12.14 8.57
CA ALA A 135 -8.02 11.69 9.89
C ALA A 135 -6.85 11.59 10.87
N GLU A 136 -5.68 11.12 10.42
CA GLU A 136 -4.46 11.07 11.25
C GLU A 136 -3.98 12.48 11.62
N HIS A 137 -3.95 13.40 10.66
CA HIS A 137 -3.52 14.77 10.89
C HIS A 137 -4.47 15.50 11.85
N LYS A 138 -5.78 15.24 11.75
CA LYS A 138 -6.78 15.75 12.69
C LYS A 138 -6.57 15.19 14.11
N LEU A 139 -6.20 13.92 14.25
CA LEU A 139 -5.85 13.37 15.57
C LEU A 139 -4.62 14.07 16.14
N GLN A 140 -3.57 14.26 15.33
CA GLN A 140 -2.35 14.94 15.76
C GLN A 140 -2.61 16.39 16.19
N SER A 141 -3.48 17.12 15.48
CA SER A 141 -3.87 18.47 15.88
C SER A 141 -4.65 18.47 17.21
N THR A 142 -5.61 17.56 17.39
CA THR A 142 -6.36 17.47 18.65
C THR A 142 -5.49 17.10 19.85
N ILE A 143 -4.50 16.22 19.67
CA ILE A 143 -3.54 15.85 20.72
C ILE A 143 -2.63 17.04 21.05
N SER A 144 -2.27 17.85 20.06
CA SER A 144 -1.42 19.04 20.26
C SER A 144 -2.16 20.18 20.98
N GLU A 145 -3.47 20.30 20.76
CA GLU A 145 -4.33 21.29 21.43
C GLU A 145 -4.70 20.88 22.88
N GLN A 146 -4.69 19.58 23.18
CA GLN A 146 -4.96 19.03 24.51
C GLN A 146 -3.66 18.78 25.30
N GLY A 147 -2.98 19.85 25.71
CA GLY A 147 -1.89 19.78 26.69
C GLY A 147 -2.33 19.34 28.10
N PRO A 148 -1.40 19.01 29.02
CA PRO A 148 -1.61 18.17 30.20
C PRO A 148 -2.26 18.90 31.40
N SER A 149 -3.46 19.43 31.26
CA SER A 149 -4.10 20.26 32.32
C SER A 149 -5.49 19.78 32.77
N SER A 150 -5.71 18.47 32.93
CA SER A 150 -7.01 18.00 33.49
C SER A 150 -6.96 16.81 34.47
N THR A 151 -5.86 16.61 35.21
CA THR A 151 -5.76 15.49 36.18
C THR A 151 -5.48 15.86 37.63
N LEU A 152 -5.64 17.12 38.08
CA LEU A 152 -5.39 17.48 39.49
C LEU A 152 -6.54 18.15 40.26
N GLU A 153 -7.79 18.13 39.79
CA GLU A 153 -8.89 18.76 40.55
C GLU A 153 -10.14 17.89 40.64
N SER A 154 -10.02 16.77 41.36
CA SER A 154 -11.16 16.09 41.98
C SER A 154 -10.73 15.28 43.21
N ALA A 155 -10.04 15.92 44.16
CA ALA A 155 -9.99 15.40 45.52
C ALA A 155 -11.26 15.90 46.26
N PRO A 156 -12.16 15.02 46.72
CA PRO A 156 -13.36 15.44 47.44
C PRO A 156 -12.98 16.06 48.80
N PRO A 157 -13.77 17.01 49.33
CA PRO A 157 -13.54 17.53 50.67
C PRO A 157 -13.77 16.42 51.69
N ASN A 158 -12.79 16.22 52.59
CA ASN A 158 -12.90 15.30 53.73
C ASN A 158 -14.04 15.74 54.68
N PRO A 159 -14.69 14.78 55.36
CA PRO A 159 -15.79 15.05 56.29
C PRO A 159 -15.35 15.77 57.57
#